data_AF-A0A842UNS5-F1
#
_entry.id   AF-A0A842UNS5-F1
#
_cell.length_a   1.000
_cell.length_b   1.000
_cell.length_c   1.000
_cell.angle_alpha   90.00
_cell.angle_beta   90.00
_cell.angle_gamma   90.00
#
_symmetry.space_group_name_H-M   'P 1'
#
loop_
_entity.id
_entity.type
_entity.pdbx_description
1 polymer ?
#
loop_
_entity_poly.entity_id
_entity_poly.type
_entity_poly.pdbx_seq_one_letter_code
_entity_poly.pdbx_strand_id
1 'polypeptide(L)'
;MVEFVLAVVLLSIVFLLVKFIVAVPGGLGPVKLDVKLNATSTSRVCSHDLINLLRATDEESGLEYAQLLALDSDDFQSKAYDYFNDSFKRGYITQQDWKLIVTKDTTPIVTVGPLEEIPITKSCTQYVPSLTPGQYYVVKLGTEY
;
A
#
# COMPACT_ATOMS: atom_id res chain seq x y z
N MET A 1 35.53 22.09 1.10
CA MET A 1 34.54 22.97 1.78
C MET A 1 33.25 23.12 0.99
N VAL A 2 33.31 23.31 -0.35
CA VAL A 2 32.13 23.49 -1.22
C VAL A 2 31.22 22.24 -1.30
N GLU A 3 31.81 21.04 -1.33
CA GLU A 3 31.04 19.77 -1.44
C GLU A 3 30.19 19.47 -0.20
N PHE A 4 30.66 19.84 0.98
CA PHE A 4 29.93 19.63 2.24
C PHE A 4 28.71 20.56 2.35
N VAL A 5 28.83 21.78 1.85
CA VAL A 5 27.71 22.74 1.80
C VAL A 5 26.64 22.25 0.83
N LEU A 6 27.04 21.70 -0.32
CA LEU A 6 26.09 21.19 -1.31
C LEU A 6 25.27 20.00 -0.78
N ALA A 7 25.91 19.07 -0.05
CA ALA A 7 25.22 17.93 0.54
C ALA A 7 24.22 18.34 1.63
N VAL A 8 24.58 19.32 2.47
CA VAL A 8 23.68 19.85 3.51
C VAL A 8 22.50 20.62 2.89
N VAL A 9 22.74 21.38 1.81
CA VAL A 9 21.68 22.08 1.06
C VAL A 9 20.74 21.08 0.38
N LEU A 10 21.25 20.02 -0.23
CA LEU A 10 20.42 18.96 -0.83
C LEU A 10 19.58 18.23 0.22
N LEU A 11 20.18 17.81 1.34
CA LEU A 11 19.46 17.15 2.43
C LEU A 11 18.39 18.06 3.04
N SER A 12 18.68 19.34 3.22
CA SER A 12 17.70 20.30 3.74
C SER A 12 16.59 20.62 2.74
N ILE A 13 16.85 20.62 1.43
CA ILE A 13 15.83 20.74 0.39
C ILE A 13 14.92 19.49 0.37
N VAL A 14 15.48 18.29 0.49
CA VAL A 14 14.70 17.05 0.61
C VAL A 14 13.85 17.06 1.88
N PHE A 15 14.43 17.46 3.02
CA PHE A 15 13.68 17.58 4.28
C PHE A 15 12.60 18.66 4.23
N LEU A 16 12.85 19.77 3.50
CA LEU A 16 11.87 20.83 3.26
C LEU A 16 10.76 20.37 2.33
N LEU A 17 11.04 19.60 1.27
CA LEU A 17 10.01 19.02 0.41
C LEU A 17 9.13 18.04 1.19
N VAL A 18 9.73 17.18 2.02
CA VAL A 18 9.00 16.28 2.91
C VAL A 18 8.13 17.08 3.91
N LYS A 19 8.66 18.16 4.50
CA LYS A 19 7.89 19.03 5.41
C LYS A 19 6.84 19.88 4.69
N PHE A 20 7.04 20.27 3.43
CA PHE A 20 6.05 21.03 2.65
C PHE A 20 4.86 20.17 2.23
N ILE A 21 5.05 18.86 2.09
CA ILE A 21 3.93 17.91 1.96
C ILE A 21 3.11 17.86 3.27
N VAL A 22 3.74 18.11 4.43
CA VAL A 22 3.13 17.97 5.76
C VAL A 22 2.59 19.29 6.34
N ALA A 23 3.06 20.46 5.88
CA ALA A 23 2.77 21.75 6.53
C ALA A 23 2.43 22.88 5.54
N VAL A 24 1.28 22.77 4.86
CA VAL A 24 0.61 23.94 4.26
C VAL A 24 -0.67 24.24 5.05
N PRO A 25 -0.80 25.43 5.67
CA PRO A 25 -2.03 25.88 6.31
C PRO A 25 -3.02 26.28 5.22
N GLY A 26 -3.65 25.27 4.61
CA GLY A 26 -4.44 25.43 3.39
C GLY A 26 -4.58 24.13 2.59
N GLY A 27 -4.65 22.98 3.28
CA GLY A 27 -5.31 21.76 2.81
C GLY A 27 -5.01 21.27 1.39
N LEU A 28 -3.75 21.00 1.05
CA LEU A 28 -3.49 19.81 0.24
C LEU A 28 -3.58 18.62 1.20
N GLY A 29 -4.83 18.22 1.50
CA GLY A 29 -5.09 16.99 2.23
C GLY A 29 -4.40 15.82 1.52
N PRO A 30 -4.09 14.73 2.25
CA PRO A 30 -3.43 13.58 1.66
C PRO A 30 -4.24 13.17 0.43
N VAL A 31 -3.57 13.00 -0.71
CA VAL A 31 -4.22 12.71 -2.00
C VAL A 31 -5.26 11.63 -1.74
N LYS A 32 -6.55 11.98 -1.90
CA LYS A 32 -7.62 11.04 -1.59
C LYS A 32 -7.66 10.03 -2.71
N LEU A 33 -6.96 8.91 -2.51
CA LEU A 33 -6.92 7.81 -3.46
C LEU A 33 -8.25 7.07 -3.34
N ASP A 34 -9.16 7.34 -4.29
CA ASP A 34 -10.47 6.68 -4.32
C ASP A 34 -10.29 5.23 -4.81
N VAL A 35 -9.89 4.34 -3.90
CA VAL A 35 -9.76 2.90 -4.15
C VAL A 35 -11.16 2.30 -4.26
N LYS A 36 -11.52 1.85 -5.47
CA LYS A 36 -12.83 1.26 -5.79
C LYS A 36 -12.72 -0.24 -6.02
N LEU A 37 -13.81 -0.95 -5.79
CA LEU A 37 -13.93 -2.37 -6.10
C LEU A 37 -13.73 -2.61 -7.60
N ASN A 38 -12.66 -3.32 -7.95
CA ASN A 38 -12.55 -3.93 -9.26
C ASN A 38 -13.68 -4.98 -9.48
N ALA A 39 -14.55 -4.69 -10.45
CA ALA A 39 -15.72 -5.50 -10.79
C ALA A 39 -15.38 -6.86 -11.44
N THR A 40 -14.12 -7.09 -11.82
CA THR A 40 -13.68 -8.32 -12.51
C THR A 40 -13.14 -9.42 -11.58
N SER A 41 -13.12 -9.18 -10.27
CA SER A 41 -12.65 -10.16 -9.29
C SER A 41 -13.57 -11.38 -9.19
N THR A 42 -12.98 -12.57 -9.11
CA THR A 42 -13.69 -13.85 -8.97
C THR A 42 -14.25 -14.05 -7.56
N SER A 43 -13.73 -13.36 -6.55
CA SER A 43 -14.19 -13.45 -5.15
C SER A 43 -14.53 -12.07 -4.57
N ARG A 44 -15.81 -11.87 -4.22
CA ARG A 44 -16.28 -10.65 -3.55
C ARG A 44 -15.70 -10.46 -2.15
N VAL A 45 -15.39 -11.55 -1.45
CA VAL A 45 -14.81 -11.51 -0.10
C VAL A 45 -13.37 -11.00 -0.19
N CYS A 46 -12.54 -11.63 -1.05
CA CYS A 46 -11.17 -11.19 -1.30
C CYS A 46 -11.11 -9.71 -1.69
N SER A 47 -11.99 -9.27 -2.60
CA SER A 47 -12.03 -7.86 -3.01
C SER A 47 -12.34 -6.89 -1.86
N HIS A 48 -13.19 -7.29 -0.91
CA HIS A 48 -13.46 -6.48 0.27
C HIS A 48 -12.26 -6.46 1.22
N ASP A 49 -11.64 -7.61 1.49
CA ASP A 49 -10.46 -7.69 2.36
C ASP A 49 -9.32 -6.81 1.83
N LEU A 50 -9.07 -6.90 0.53
CA LEU A 50 -8.04 -6.10 -0.14
C LEU A 50 -8.36 -4.59 -0.10
N ILE A 51 -9.63 -4.19 -0.23
CA ILE A 51 -10.00 -2.77 -0.09
C ILE A 51 -9.91 -2.30 1.35
N ASN A 52 -10.31 -3.13 2.30
CA ASN A 52 -10.25 -2.79 3.71
C ASN A 52 -8.79 -2.59 4.14
N LEU A 53 -7.86 -3.42 3.63
CA LEU A 53 -6.42 -3.19 3.77
C LEU A 53 -6.03 -1.81 3.20
N LEU A 54 -6.36 -1.54 1.93
CA LEU A 54 -5.91 -0.32 1.25
C LEU A 54 -6.48 0.96 1.89
N ARG A 55 -7.65 0.87 2.52
CA ARG A 55 -8.30 1.96 3.27
C ARG A 55 -7.93 1.99 4.75
N ALA A 56 -7.24 0.98 5.26
CA ALA A 56 -6.77 0.97 6.63
C ALA A 56 -5.86 2.18 6.85
N THR A 57 -6.02 2.84 7.98
CA THR A 57 -5.22 4.01 8.36
C THR A 57 -4.13 3.55 9.31
N ASP A 58 -2.89 3.94 9.02
CA ASP A 58 -1.81 3.79 9.98
C ASP A 58 -1.99 4.80 11.11
N GLU A 59 -2.02 4.31 12.35
CA GLU A 59 -2.29 5.15 13.53
C GLU A 59 -1.17 6.17 13.80
N GLU A 60 0.05 5.89 13.37
CA GLU A 60 1.22 6.74 13.60
C GLU A 60 1.28 7.91 12.60
N SER A 61 1.12 7.62 11.30
CA SER A 61 1.19 8.62 10.24
C SER A 61 -0.16 9.26 9.91
N GLY A 62 -1.28 8.63 10.27
CA GLY A 62 -2.62 9.04 9.87
C GLY A 62 -2.91 8.85 8.37
N LEU A 63 -2.03 8.15 7.65
CA LEU A 63 -2.16 7.90 6.21
C LEU A 63 -2.88 6.58 5.96
N GLU A 64 -3.70 6.53 4.91
CA GLU A 64 -4.22 5.27 4.39
C GLU A 64 -3.09 4.43 3.80
N TYR A 65 -3.19 3.10 3.86
CA TYR A 65 -2.14 2.23 3.31
C TYR A 65 -1.99 2.38 1.80
N ALA A 66 -3.06 2.73 1.08
CA ALA A 66 -2.97 3.12 -0.33
C ALA A 66 -2.08 4.35 -0.52
N GLN A 67 -2.08 5.30 0.41
CA GLN A 67 -1.25 6.50 0.38
C GLN A 67 0.20 6.17 0.71
N LEU A 68 0.44 5.30 1.71
CA LEU A 68 1.78 4.77 2.00
C LEU A 68 2.37 4.09 0.77
N LEU A 69 1.57 3.30 0.06
CA LEU A 69 2.00 2.65 -1.18
C LEU A 69 2.26 3.67 -2.31
N ALA A 70 1.39 4.66 -2.48
CA ALA A 70 1.57 5.70 -3.49
C ALA A 70 2.83 6.56 -3.26
N LEU A 71 3.25 6.67 -1.99
CA LEU A 71 4.47 7.35 -1.56
C LEU A 71 5.73 6.48 -1.66
N ASP A 72 5.63 5.23 -2.14
CA ASP A 72 6.72 4.24 -2.09
C ASP A 72 7.30 4.09 -0.65
N SER A 73 6.46 4.14 0.38
CA SER A 73 6.90 3.98 1.76
C SER A 73 7.35 2.55 2.06
N ASP A 74 8.54 2.42 2.64
CA ASP A 74 9.09 1.13 3.12
C ASP A 74 8.21 0.49 4.22
N ASP A 75 7.39 1.30 4.91
CA ASP A 75 6.54 0.83 6.00
C ASP A 75 5.36 -0.01 5.50
N PHE A 76 4.93 0.17 4.25
CA PHE A 76 3.73 -0.49 3.71
C PHE A 76 3.77 -2.01 3.88
N GLN A 77 4.93 -2.64 3.62
CA GLN A 77 5.06 -4.09 3.73
C GLN A 77 4.81 -4.59 5.17
N SER A 78 5.41 -3.93 6.16
CA SER A 78 5.25 -4.30 7.56
C SER A 78 3.81 -4.10 8.04
N LYS A 79 3.23 -2.94 7.72
CA LYS A 79 1.85 -2.59 8.08
C LYS A 79 0.84 -3.53 7.41
N ALA A 80 1.07 -3.93 6.17
CA ALA A 80 0.23 -4.91 5.48
C ALA A 80 0.31 -6.30 6.14
N TYR A 81 1.50 -6.74 6.55
CA TYR A 81 1.67 -7.99 7.29
C TYR A 81 0.87 -7.98 8.60
N ASP A 82 1.05 -6.93 9.40
CA ASP A 82 0.39 -6.78 10.70
C ASP A 82 -1.13 -6.73 10.54
N TYR A 83 -1.63 -5.96 9.56
CA TYR A 83 -3.06 -5.87 9.26
C TYR A 83 -3.69 -7.25 9.03
N PHE A 84 -3.09 -8.06 8.15
CA PHE A 84 -3.63 -9.39 7.86
C PHE A 84 -3.44 -10.35 9.04
N ASN A 85 -2.30 -10.30 9.73
CA ASN A 85 -2.04 -11.12 10.90
C ASN A 85 -3.05 -10.86 12.03
N ASP A 86 -3.51 -9.62 12.20
CA ASP A 86 -4.43 -9.23 13.27
C ASP A 86 -5.92 -9.31 12.83
N SER A 87 -6.22 -8.97 11.59
CA SER A 87 -7.60 -8.89 11.08
C SER A 87 -8.13 -10.25 10.61
N PHE A 88 -7.31 -11.10 9.98
CA PHE A 88 -7.80 -12.41 9.50
C PHE A 88 -8.04 -13.41 10.62
N LYS A 89 -7.27 -13.33 11.72
CA LYS A 89 -7.44 -14.21 12.88
C LYS A 89 -8.75 -13.99 13.64
N ARG A 90 -9.39 -12.82 13.52
CA ARG A 90 -10.58 -12.45 14.31
C ARG A 90 -11.91 -12.83 13.67
N GLY A 91 -11.95 -13.16 12.38
CA GLY A 91 -13.21 -13.35 11.64
C GLY A 91 -13.48 -14.76 11.13
N TYR A 92 -12.43 -15.53 10.79
CA TYR A 92 -12.62 -16.75 10.01
C TYR A 92 -11.67 -17.87 10.47
N ILE A 93 -12.17 -18.77 11.31
CA ILE A 93 -11.45 -19.94 11.86
C ILE A 93 -10.83 -20.85 10.76
N THR A 94 -11.33 -20.79 9.53
CA THR A 94 -10.88 -21.63 8.40
C THR A 94 -9.95 -20.93 7.40
N GLN A 95 -9.74 -19.61 7.51
CA GLN A 95 -8.96 -18.82 6.54
C GLN A 95 -7.54 -18.63 7.07
N GLN A 96 -6.70 -19.65 6.92
CA GLN A 96 -5.39 -19.70 7.57
C GLN A 96 -4.28 -19.06 6.74
N ASP A 97 -4.39 -19.10 5.40
CA ASP A 97 -3.31 -18.70 4.52
C ASP A 97 -3.72 -17.64 3.49
N TRP A 98 -2.86 -16.63 3.35
CA TRP A 98 -3.00 -15.51 2.43
C TRP A 98 -1.64 -15.15 1.82
N LYS A 99 -1.65 -14.42 0.71
CA LYS A 99 -0.45 -13.77 0.15
C LYS A 99 -0.82 -12.51 -0.60
N LEU A 100 -0.12 -11.44 -0.27
CA LEU A 100 -0.18 -10.15 -0.94
C LEU A 100 1.05 -9.97 -1.82
N ILE A 101 0.84 -9.60 -3.08
CA ILE A 101 1.88 -9.18 -4.02
C ILE A 101 1.54 -7.78 -4.50
N VAL A 102 2.50 -6.87 -4.43
CA VAL A 102 2.40 -5.57 -5.07
C VAL A 102 3.44 -5.47 -6.17
N THR A 103 3.00 -5.13 -7.38
CA THR A 103 3.91 -4.86 -8.50
C THR A 103 3.83 -3.41 -8.94
N LYS A 104 4.99 -2.81 -9.23
CA LYS A 104 5.15 -1.54 -9.90
C LYS A 104 5.76 -1.80 -11.28
N ASP A 105 5.11 -1.35 -12.35
CA ASP A 105 5.57 -1.56 -13.73
C ASP A 105 5.98 -3.02 -14.00
N THR A 106 5.14 -3.99 -13.58
CA THR A 106 5.36 -5.46 -13.63
C THR A 106 6.41 -6.05 -12.69
N THR A 107 7.18 -5.22 -11.99
CA THR A 107 8.19 -5.68 -11.02
C THR A 107 7.58 -5.82 -9.63
N PRO A 108 7.68 -6.99 -8.96
CA PRO A 108 7.22 -7.15 -7.59
C PRO A 108 8.09 -6.32 -6.64
N ILE A 109 7.44 -5.45 -5.85
CA ILE A 109 8.08 -4.61 -4.83
C ILE A 109 7.73 -5.04 -3.41
N VAL A 110 6.59 -5.73 -3.24
CA VAL A 110 6.15 -6.28 -1.96
C VAL A 110 5.66 -7.70 -2.21
N THR A 111 6.09 -8.63 -1.38
CA THR A 111 5.59 -10.01 -1.36
C THR A 111 5.54 -10.47 0.08
N VAL A 112 4.34 -10.75 0.59
CA VAL A 112 4.14 -11.01 2.01
C VAL A 112 2.96 -11.95 2.24
N GLY A 113 3.06 -12.82 3.25
CA GLY A 113 2.05 -13.81 3.63
C GLY A 113 2.51 -15.26 3.47
N PRO A 114 1.85 -16.21 4.14
CA PRO A 114 2.24 -17.62 4.18
C PRO A 114 1.99 -18.42 2.90
N LEU A 115 1.08 -17.99 2.00
CA LEU A 115 0.85 -18.76 0.77
C LEU A 115 2.09 -18.74 -0.13
N GLU A 116 2.55 -19.93 -0.52
CA GLU A 116 3.66 -20.07 -1.48
C GLU A 116 3.26 -19.59 -2.88
N GLU A 117 2.04 -19.90 -3.33
CA GLU A 117 1.51 -19.49 -4.63
C GLU A 117 0.13 -18.85 -4.51
N ILE A 118 -0.22 -17.95 -5.45
CA ILE A 118 -1.56 -17.35 -5.52
C ILE A 118 -2.35 -18.02 -6.65
N PRO A 119 -3.32 -18.91 -6.35
CA PRO A 119 -4.19 -19.47 -7.36
C PRO A 119 -4.98 -18.37 -8.08
N ILE A 120 -5.00 -18.37 -9.41
CA ILE A 120 -5.68 -17.34 -10.21
C ILE A 120 -7.16 -17.22 -9.83
N THR A 121 -7.82 -18.35 -9.58
CA THR A 121 -9.26 -18.43 -9.26
C THR A 121 -9.64 -17.87 -7.90
N LYS A 122 -8.69 -17.82 -6.94
CA LYS A 122 -8.91 -17.31 -5.57
C LYS A 122 -8.17 -15.99 -5.32
N SER A 123 -7.86 -15.25 -6.38
CA SER A 123 -7.14 -13.98 -6.29
C SER A 123 -8.00 -12.78 -6.65
N CYS A 124 -7.74 -11.66 -6.00
CA CYS A 124 -8.35 -10.38 -6.32
C CYS A 124 -7.27 -9.33 -6.53
N THR A 125 -7.57 -8.35 -7.38
CA THR A 125 -6.62 -7.34 -7.82
C THR A 125 -7.24 -5.95 -7.72
N GLN A 126 -6.51 -5.02 -7.10
CA GLN A 126 -6.81 -3.59 -7.12
C GLN A 126 -5.67 -2.81 -7.74
N TYR A 127 -6.01 -1.63 -8.27
CA TYR A 127 -5.06 -0.69 -8.85
C TYR A 127 -4.98 0.55 -7.95
N VAL A 128 -3.76 0.91 -7.57
CA VAL A 128 -3.49 2.12 -6.76
C VAL A 128 -2.69 3.08 -7.62
N PRO A 129 -3.16 4.32 -7.85
CA PRO A 129 -2.38 5.30 -8.60
C PRO A 129 -1.08 5.64 -7.86
N SER A 130 0.02 5.76 -8.59
CA SER A 130 1.26 6.31 -8.07
C SER A 130 1.24 7.85 -8.11
N LEU A 131 2.14 8.48 -7.36
CA LEU A 131 2.41 9.91 -7.48
C LEU A 131 3.10 10.26 -8.80
N THR A 132 3.73 9.29 -9.46
CA THR A 132 4.26 9.46 -10.82
C THR A 132 3.10 9.38 -11.83
N PRO A 133 2.89 10.42 -12.66
CA PRO A 133 1.82 10.42 -13.65
C PRO A 133 1.90 9.21 -14.60
N GLY A 134 0.78 8.50 -14.75
CA GLY A 134 0.66 7.35 -15.65
C GLY A 134 1.17 6.02 -15.08
N GLN A 135 1.67 5.99 -13.84
CA GLN A 135 2.06 4.76 -13.15
C GLN A 135 0.99 4.30 -12.15
N TYR A 136 0.87 2.98 -12.01
CA TYR A 136 -0.05 2.33 -11.07
C TYR A 136 0.65 1.17 -10.39
N TYR A 137 0.33 0.96 -9.12
CA TYR A 137 0.61 -0.29 -8.43
C TYR A 137 -0.52 -1.27 -8.69
N VAL A 138 -0.16 -2.50 -9.01
CA VAL A 138 -1.08 -3.62 -9.05
C VAL A 138 -0.95 -4.37 -7.74
N VAL A 139 -2.00 -4.32 -6.93
CA VAL A 139 -2.04 -4.99 -5.63
C VAL A 139 -2.90 -6.24 -5.79
N LYS A 140 -2.28 -7.41 -5.63
CA LYS A 140 -2.93 -8.71 -5.76
C LYS A 140 -2.94 -9.42 -4.41
N LEU A 141 -4.11 -9.85 -3.97
CA LEU A 141 -4.29 -10.68 -2.79
C LEU A 141 -4.76 -12.07 -3.23
N GLY A 142 -4.08 -13.10 -2.78
CA GLY A 142 -4.53 -14.49 -2.83
C GLY A 142 -4.94 -14.95 -1.44
N THR A 143 -6.03 -15.69 -1.34
CA THR A 143 -6.53 -16.28 -0.10
C THR A 143 -6.95 -17.73 -0.32
N GLU A 144 -6.73 -18.57 0.68
CA GLU A 144 -7.30 -19.91 0.72
C GLU A 144 -8.54 -19.93 1.63
N TYR A 145 -9.71 -19.95 0.98
CA TYR A 145 -11.02 -20.26 1.59
C TYR A 145 -11.34 -21.74 1.50
#